data_AF-A0A368EZH4-F1
#
_entry.id   AF-A0A368EZH4-F1
#
_cell.length_a   1.000
_cell.length_b   1.000
_cell.length_c   1.000
_cell.angle_alpha   90.00
_cell.angle_beta   90.00
_cell.angle_gamma   90.00
#
_symmetry.space_group_name_H-M   'P 1'
#
loop_
_entity.id
_entity.type
_entity.pdbx_description
1 polymer ?
#
loop_
_entity_poly.entity_id
_entity_poly.type
_entity_poly.pdbx_seq_one_letter_code
_entity_poly.pdbx_strand_id
1 'polypeptide(L)'
;TDPLRPAKVTPKRTVPRSIARPYYAFHPEGVSFEERQAKKNGEVKVLDDEEKEGLRVACRLGREVLNEAAKACAPGVTTEEIDRVVHEACVQTDCYPSPLA
;
A
#
# COMPACT_ATOMS: atom_id res chain seq x y z
N THR A 1 -15.87 20.38 -12.92
CA THR A 1 -16.10 18.98 -13.34
C THR A 1 -16.52 18.18 -12.13
N ASP A 2 -17.63 17.44 -12.25
CA ASP A 2 -18.29 16.55 -11.27
C ASP A 2 -18.84 17.13 -9.94
N PRO A 3 -19.81 16.45 -9.28
CA PRO A 3 -20.33 16.83 -7.97
C PRO A 3 -19.40 16.40 -6.81
N LEU A 4 -18.42 15.53 -7.07
CA LEU A 4 -17.50 15.04 -6.04
C LEU A 4 -16.62 16.17 -5.49
N ARG A 5 -16.45 16.23 -4.16
CA ARG A 5 -15.60 17.20 -3.47
C ARG A 5 -14.72 16.48 -2.44
N PRO A 6 -13.49 16.95 -2.20
CA PRO A 6 -12.65 16.40 -1.15
C PRO A 6 -13.30 16.62 0.22
N ALA A 7 -13.16 15.64 1.11
CA ALA A 7 -13.55 15.73 2.51
C ALA A 7 -12.31 15.95 3.40
N LYS A 8 -12.53 16.24 4.69
CA LYS A 8 -11.45 16.30 5.68
C LYS A 8 -10.79 14.93 5.81
N VAL A 9 -9.47 14.91 5.97
CA VAL A 9 -8.66 13.69 6.12
C VAL A 9 -8.12 13.63 7.53
N THR A 10 -8.07 12.45 8.12
CA THR A 10 -7.47 12.21 9.44
C THR A 10 -5.94 12.18 9.40
N PRO A 11 -5.28 12.30 10.57
CA PRO A 11 -3.84 12.12 10.66
C PRO A 11 -3.37 10.74 10.17
N LYS A 12 -2.13 10.69 9.68
CA LYS A 12 -1.49 9.47 9.18
C LYS A 12 -1.50 8.36 10.24
N ARG A 13 -1.96 7.16 9.86
CA ARG A 13 -1.97 5.98 10.72
C ARG A 13 -0.55 5.44 10.92
N THR A 14 -0.28 4.89 12.10
CA THR A 14 1.03 4.30 12.42
C THR A 14 1.08 2.84 12.00
N VAL A 15 2.27 2.39 11.64
CA VAL A 15 2.58 0.99 11.35
C VAL A 15 3.53 0.50 12.45
N PRO A 16 3.37 -0.72 13.00
CA PRO A 16 4.31 -1.28 13.98
C PRO A 16 5.76 -1.26 13.48
N ARG A 17 6.74 -1.13 14.39
CA ARG A 17 8.17 -1.11 14.03
C ARG A 17 8.71 -2.47 13.55
N SER A 18 8.02 -3.57 13.87
CA SER A 18 8.37 -4.92 13.43
C SER A 18 8.20 -5.12 11.92
N ILE A 19 7.26 -4.40 11.30
CA ILE A 19 6.96 -4.51 9.87
C ILE A 19 8.08 -3.84 9.07
N ALA A 20 8.69 -4.61 8.16
CA ALA A 20 9.69 -4.11 7.22
C ALA A 20 9.11 -2.98 6.36
N ARG A 21 9.92 -1.95 6.11
CA ARG A 21 9.48 -0.74 5.41
C ARG A 21 10.28 -0.50 4.13
N PRO A 22 9.62 -0.07 3.05
CA PRO A 22 10.33 0.42 1.88
C PRO A 22 11.04 1.74 2.20
N TYR A 23 12.12 2.03 1.48
CA TYR A 23 12.98 3.19 1.76
C TYR A 23 12.21 4.53 1.77
N TYR A 24 11.25 4.70 0.86
CA TYR A 24 10.47 5.93 0.76
C TYR A 24 9.68 6.27 2.03
N ALA A 25 9.34 5.27 2.86
CA ALA A 25 8.59 5.48 4.12
C ALA A 25 9.40 6.27 5.16
N PHE A 26 10.72 6.35 5.01
CA PHE A 26 11.62 7.13 5.86
C PHE A 26 12.00 8.48 5.23
N HIS A 27 11.72 8.67 3.94
CA HIS A 27 12.05 9.90 3.24
C HIS A 27 11.00 10.97 3.55
N PRO A 28 11.39 12.21 3.93
CA PRO A 28 10.44 13.25 4.33
C PRO A 28 9.43 13.62 3.25
N GLU A 29 9.84 13.50 1.98
CA GLU A 29 8.98 13.74 0.81
C GLU A 29 8.38 12.46 0.18
N GLY A 30 8.56 11.28 0.80
CA GLY A 30 8.02 10.03 0.25
C GLY A 30 8.68 9.57 -1.05
N VAL A 31 9.93 9.97 -1.30
CA VAL A 31 10.62 9.74 -2.58
C VAL A 31 11.33 8.38 -2.59
N SER A 32 11.06 7.59 -3.62
CA SER A 32 11.83 6.37 -3.94
C SER A 32 12.94 6.66 -4.95
N PHE A 33 14.21 6.64 -4.51
CA PHE A 33 15.36 6.82 -5.40
C PHE A 33 15.57 5.60 -6.32
N GLU A 34 15.26 4.41 -5.84
CA GLU A 34 15.34 3.16 -6.60
C GLU A 34 14.41 3.21 -7.82
N GLU A 35 13.15 3.62 -7.62
CA GLU A 35 12.20 3.79 -8.72
C GLU A 35 12.64 4.86 -9.73
N ARG A 36 13.21 5.97 -9.24
CA ARG A 36 13.73 7.05 -10.11
C ARG A 36 14.89 6.56 -10.97
N GLN A 37 15.77 5.72 -10.43
CA GLN A 37 16.88 5.13 -11.18
C GLN A 37 16.38 4.09 -12.18
N ALA A 38 15.53 3.17 -11.76
CA ALA A 38 14.96 2.14 -12.64
C ALA A 38 14.25 2.74 -13.86
N LYS A 39 13.46 3.82 -13.66
CA LYS A 39 12.78 4.54 -14.76
C LYS A 39 13.73 5.15 -15.78
N LYS A 40 14.93 5.58 -15.38
CA LYS A 40 15.92 6.16 -16.30
C LYS A 40 16.64 5.10 -17.12
N ASN A 41 16.88 3.94 -16.54
CA ASN A 41 17.61 2.86 -17.19
C ASN A 41 16.77 2.17 -18.28
N GLY A 42 15.44 2.12 -18.13
CA GLY A 42 14.52 1.57 -19.13
C GLY A 42 14.58 0.03 -19.29
N GLU A 43 15.40 -0.64 -18.48
CA GLU A 43 15.55 -2.09 -18.48
C GLU A 43 14.43 -2.77 -17.68
N VAL A 44 13.89 -3.85 -18.24
CA VAL A 44 12.90 -4.70 -17.55
C VAL A 44 13.65 -5.74 -16.74
N LYS A 45 13.48 -5.71 -15.42
CA LYS A 45 14.07 -6.72 -14.52
C LYS A 45 13.45 -8.10 -14.79
N VAL A 46 14.29 -9.07 -15.10
CA VAL A 46 13.92 -10.49 -15.11
C VAL A 46 14.15 -11.04 -13.70
N LEU A 47 13.07 -11.51 -13.07
CA LEU A 47 13.12 -12.00 -11.69
C LEU A 47 13.76 -13.39 -11.61
N ASP A 48 14.51 -13.64 -10.55
CA ASP A 48 14.92 -14.99 -10.18
C ASP A 48 13.77 -15.77 -9.49
N ASP A 49 14.02 -17.00 -9.06
CA ASP A 49 12.97 -17.85 -8.50
C ASP A 49 12.54 -17.44 -7.08
N GLU A 50 13.45 -16.89 -6.28
CA GLU A 50 13.15 -16.37 -4.95
C GLU A 50 12.29 -15.11 -5.04
N GLU A 51 12.65 -14.19 -5.93
CA GLU A 51 11.91 -12.96 -6.19
C GLU A 51 10.51 -13.23 -6.73
N LYS A 52 10.36 -14.23 -7.63
CA LYS A 52 9.04 -14.68 -8.09
C LYS A 52 8.19 -15.17 -6.94
N GLU A 53 8.76 -15.93 -6.01
CA GLU A 53 7.99 -16.44 -4.87
C GLU A 53 7.58 -15.33 -3.91
N GLY A 54 8.49 -14.39 -3.62
CA GLY A 54 8.16 -13.18 -2.87
C GLY A 54 7.00 -12.41 -3.51
N LEU A 55 7.02 -12.24 -4.84
CA LEU A 55 5.94 -11.58 -5.58
C LEU A 55 4.62 -12.35 -5.49
N ARG A 56 4.63 -13.70 -5.58
CA ARG A 56 3.41 -14.51 -5.43
C ARG A 56 2.78 -14.33 -4.05
N VAL A 57 3.59 -14.33 -2.99
CA VAL A 57 3.11 -14.11 -1.61
C VAL A 57 2.53 -12.71 -1.48
N ALA A 58 3.24 -11.67 -1.92
CA ALA A 58 2.77 -10.29 -1.86
C ALA A 58 1.45 -10.08 -2.63
N CYS A 59 1.33 -10.64 -3.84
CA CYS A 59 0.10 -10.57 -4.63
C CYS A 59 -1.07 -11.31 -3.98
N ARG A 60 -0.83 -12.47 -3.35
CA ARG A 60 -1.86 -13.21 -2.62
C ARG A 60 -2.38 -12.39 -1.43
N LEU A 61 -1.48 -11.83 -0.62
CA LEU A 61 -1.85 -10.99 0.52
C LEU A 61 -2.58 -9.72 0.07
N GLY A 62 -2.14 -9.09 -1.03
CA GLY A 62 -2.84 -7.94 -1.62
C GLY A 62 -4.28 -8.28 -2.05
N ARG A 63 -4.53 -9.49 -2.56
CA ARG A 63 -5.88 -9.97 -2.87
C ARG A 63 -6.71 -10.17 -1.60
N GLU A 64 -6.14 -10.73 -0.55
CA GLU A 64 -6.83 -10.93 0.73
C GLU A 64 -7.26 -9.58 1.35
N VAL A 65 -6.36 -8.60 1.38
CA VAL A 65 -6.66 -7.23 1.84
C VAL A 65 -7.76 -6.57 1.00
N LEU A 66 -7.71 -6.73 -0.33
CA LEU A 66 -8.76 -6.21 -1.23
C LEU A 66 -10.13 -6.85 -0.95
N ASN A 67 -10.16 -8.13 -0.58
CA ASN A 67 -11.41 -8.79 -0.20
C ASN A 67 -11.99 -8.21 1.11
N GLU A 68 -11.15 -7.85 2.07
CA GLU A 68 -11.61 -7.15 3.29
C GLU A 68 -12.17 -5.76 2.99
N ALA A 69 -11.50 -5.00 2.12
CA ALA A 69 -12.01 -3.71 1.65
C ALA A 69 -13.39 -3.85 0.97
N ALA A 70 -13.54 -4.86 0.12
CA ALA A 70 -14.80 -5.12 -0.59
C ALA A 70 -15.96 -5.43 0.36
N LYS A 71 -15.71 -6.14 1.47
CA LYS A 71 -16.73 -6.42 2.50
C LYS A 71 -17.19 -5.16 3.25
N ALA A 72 -16.30 -4.17 3.38
CA ALA A 72 -16.63 -2.90 4.04
C ALA A 72 -17.44 -1.93 3.15
N CYS A 73 -17.48 -2.17 1.84
CA CYS A 73 -18.20 -1.30 0.90
C CYS A 73 -19.73 -1.37 1.10
N ALA A 74 -20.31 -0.32 1.68
CA ALA A 74 -21.76 -0.18 1.82
C ALA A 74 -22.20 1.30 1.75
N PRO A 75 -23.46 1.59 1.39
CA PRO A 75 -23.99 2.96 1.44
C PRO A 75 -23.82 3.59 2.82
N GLY A 76 -23.30 4.82 2.85
CA GLY A 76 -23.03 5.55 4.09
C GLY A 76 -21.65 5.28 4.70
N VAL A 77 -20.91 4.27 4.23
CA VAL A 77 -19.52 4.04 4.64
C VAL A 77 -18.61 5.04 3.92
N THR A 78 -17.69 5.66 4.67
CA THR A 78 -16.74 6.62 4.12
C THR A 78 -15.54 5.89 3.51
N THR A 79 -14.89 6.52 2.52
CA THR A 79 -13.62 6.01 1.98
C THR A 79 -12.52 5.93 3.05
N GLU A 80 -12.59 6.79 4.06
CA GLU A 80 -11.67 6.77 5.19
C GLU A 80 -11.85 5.54 6.08
N GLU A 81 -13.09 5.07 6.26
CA GLU A 81 -13.37 3.83 6.98
C GLU A 81 -12.88 2.61 6.21
N ILE A 82 -13.02 2.61 4.88
CA ILE A 82 -12.44 1.57 4.02
C ILE A 82 -10.90 1.58 4.12
N ASP A 83 -10.28 2.76 4.09
CA ASP A 83 -8.83 2.90 4.28
C ASP A 83 -8.36 2.37 5.65
N ARG A 84 -9.13 2.62 6.72
CA ARG A 84 -8.87 2.05 8.05
C ARG A 84 -8.85 0.52 8.01
N VAL A 85 -9.86 -0.10 7.39
CA VAL A 85 -9.95 -1.57 7.24
C VAL A 85 -8.76 -2.11 6.45
N VAL A 86 -8.39 -1.46 5.35
CA VAL A 86 -7.22 -1.84 4.53
C VAL A 86 -5.92 -1.73 5.33
N HIS A 87 -5.72 -0.63 6.06
CA HIS A 87 -4.53 -0.42 6.90
C HIS A 87 -4.40 -1.51 7.97
N GLU A 88 -5.48 -1.81 8.68
CA GLU A 88 -5.51 -2.83 9.72
C GLU A 88 -5.26 -4.23 9.14
N ALA A 89 -5.87 -4.56 8.00
CA ALA A 89 -5.65 -5.84 7.32
C ALA A 89 -4.17 -6.01 6.90
N CYS A 90 -3.54 -4.97 6.32
CA CYS A 90 -2.11 -5.01 6.01
C CYS A 90 -1.25 -5.27 7.26
N VAL A 91 -1.53 -4.55 8.36
CA VAL A 91 -0.77 -4.71 9.61
C VAL A 91 -0.96 -6.11 10.21
N GLN A 92 -2.16 -6.68 10.15
CA GLN A 92 -2.46 -8.02 10.63
C GLN A 92 -1.73 -9.11 9.83
N THR A 93 -1.46 -8.87 8.54
CA THR A 93 -0.70 -9.79 7.68
C THR A 93 0.80 -9.46 7.63
N ASP A 94 1.32 -8.70 8.61
CA ASP A 94 2.73 -8.28 8.71
C ASP A 94 3.25 -7.56 7.44
N CYS A 95 2.35 -6.84 6.77
CA CYS A 95 2.62 -6.14 5.50
C CYS A 95 2.59 -4.62 5.69
N TYR A 96 3.45 -3.94 4.93
CA TYR A 96 3.42 -2.49 4.84
C TYR A 96 2.39 -2.04 3.79
N PRO A 97 1.47 -1.11 4.09
CA PRO A 97 0.59 -0.53 3.07
C PRO A 97 1.38 0.42 2.17
N SER A 98 1.88 -0.07 1.02
CA SER A 98 2.80 0.66 0.13
C SER A 98 2.40 2.10 -0.23
N PRO A 99 1.12 2.45 -0.45
CA PRO A 99 0.74 3.84 -0.73
C PRO A 99 0.98 4.82 0.43
N LEU A 100 1.27 4.32 1.64
CA LEU A 100 1.57 5.12 2.82
C LEU A 100 2.99 5.70 2.69
N ALA A 101 3.14 6.82 2.00
CA ALA A 101 4.38 7.61 1.91
C ALA A 101 4.47 8.61 3.08
#